data_AF-A0AAW2S1Q8-F1
#
_entry.id   AF-A0AAW2S1Q8-F1
#
_cell.length_a   1.000
_cell.length_b   1.000
_cell.length_c   1.000
_cell.angle_alpha   90.00
_cell.angle_beta   90.00
_cell.angle_gamma   90.00
#
_symmetry.space_group_name_H-M   'P 1'
#
loop_
_entity.id
_entity.type
_entity.pdbx_description
1 polymer ?
#
loop_
_entity_poly.entity_id
_entity_poly.type
_entity_poly.pdbx_seq_one_letter_code
_entity_poly.pdbx_strand_id
1 'polypeptide(L)'
;MGFQEGTLPIKYIGIPLTALRLTVSDCQPLIDRISSRLAGWHFLNLSLAGRTQLLKSVLSSLHMYWSSVFILPKAVIKVIEGKMRTFLWKGSSRTGYAKVSWGQVCKPKEEGGLGIRSVLHLNQALMLKHVWRILQEDPHSIWVAWVLRHRLRIRQSGHIILLRLLGAGENYSK
;
A
#
# COMPACT_ATOMS: atom_id res chain seq x y z
N MET A 1 -9.39 27.81 -25.43
CA MET A 1 -9.05 26.37 -25.43
C MET A 1 -9.87 25.70 -24.35
N GLY A 2 -10.92 24.96 -24.72
CA GLY A 2 -11.85 24.35 -23.78
C GLY A 2 -11.32 23.01 -23.28
N PHE A 3 -10.80 22.98 -22.05
CA PHE A 3 -10.60 21.72 -21.35
C PHE A 3 -11.98 21.19 -20.96
N GLN A 4 -12.36 20.01 -21.46
CA GLN A 4 -13.58 19.33 -21.02
C GLN A 4 -13.34 18.74 -19.63
N GLU A 5 -14.22 19.04 -18.68
CA GLU A 5 -14.16 18.46 -17.34
C GLU A 5 -14.42 16.95 -17.41
N GLY A 6 -13.43 16.16 -17.00
CA GLY A 6 -13.58 14.71 -16.91
C GLY A 6 -14.41 14.32 -15.68
N THR A 7 -15.32 13.36 -15.84
CA THR A 7 -16.10 12.81 -14.72
C THR A 7 -15.29 11.72 -14.00
N LEU A 8 -15.21 11.81 -12.67
CA LEU A 8 -14.58 10.77 -11.85
C LEU A 8 -15.45 9.49 -11.83
N PRO A 9 -14.86 8.28 -11.75
CA PRO A 9 -13.43 7.98 -11.58
C PRO A 9 -12.65 7.94 -12.90
N ILE A 10 -11.49 8.59 -12.95
CA ILE A 10 -10.60 8.63 -14.12
C ILE A 10 -9.34 7.84 -13.83
N LYS A 11 -8.84 7.05 -14.78
CA LYS A 11 -7.57 6.34 -14.62
C LYS A 11 -6.40 7.26 -15.00
N TYR A 12 -5.53 7.56 -14.04
CA TYR A 12 -4.32 8.36 -14.25
C TYR A 12 -3.08 7.56 -13.89
N ILE A 13 -2.15 7.43 -14.84
CA ILE A 13 -0.88 6.69 -14.68
C ILE A 13 -1.11 5.27 -14.10
N GLY A 14 -2.21 4.64 -14.52
CA GLY A 14 -2.54 3.27 -14.10
C GLY A 14 -3.16 3.13 -12.70
N ILE A 15 -3.53 4.24 -12.07
CA ILE A 15 -4.23 4.32 -10.78
C ILE A 15 -5.63 4.94 -11.00
N PRO A 16 -6.68 4.48 -10.30
CA PRO A 16 -7.96 5.18 -10.28
C PRO A 16 -7.83 6.48 -9.45
N LEU A 17 -8.06 7.63 -10.09
CA LEU A 17 -8.31 8.89 -9.40
C LEU A 17 -9.75 8.88 -8.92
N THR A 18 -9.90 8.73 -7.61
CA THR A 18 -11.20 8.69 -6.94
C THR A 18 -11.19 9.71 -5.80
N ALA A 19 -12.26 10.48 -5.67
CA ALA A 19 -12.43 11.45 -4.58
C ALA A 19 -12.80 10.79 -3.23
N LEU A 20 -13.16 9.50 -3.27
CA LEU A 20 -13.61 8.68 -2.15
C LEU A 20 -12.49 7.76 -1.64
N ARG A 21 -12.72 7.15 -0.48
CA ARG A 21 -11.83 6.11 0.08
C ARG A 21 -11.72 4.94 -0.90
N LEU A 22 -10.50 4.46 -1.09
CA LEU A 22 -10.20 3.35 -1.98
C LEU A 22 -10.92 2.07 -1.51
N THR A 23 -11.73 1.48 -2.37
CA THR A 23 -12.39 0.20 -2.10
C THR A 23 -11.47 -0.97 -2.45
N VAL A 24 -11.85 -2.18 -2.02
CA VAL A 24 -11.12 -3.40 -2.40
C VAL A 24 -11.19 -3.62 -3.92
N SER A 25 -12.32 -3.29 -4.55
CA SER A 25 -12.51 -3.39 -6.00
C SER A 25 -11.55 -2.48 -6.77
N ASP A 26 -11.35 -1.25 -6.29
CA ASP A 26 -10.41 -0.30 -6.93
C ASP A 26 -8.96 -0.78 -6.89
N CYS A 27 -8.62 -1.65 -5.93
CA CYS A 27 -7.30 -2.26 -5.80
C CYS A 27 -7.12 -3.51 -6.67
N GLN A 28 -8.17 -4.01 -7.33
CA GLN A 28 -8.08 -5.22 -8.15
C GLN A 28 -7.00 -5.12 -9.24
N PRO A 29 -6.82 -4.00 -9.96
CA PRO A 29 -5.75 -3.86 -10.95
C PRO A 29 -4.34 -4.01 -10.37
N LEU A 30 -4.13 -3.62 -9.10
CA LEU A 30 -2.86 -3.83 -8.41
C LEU A 30 -2.63 -5.33 -8.14
N ILE A 31 -3.66 -6.00 -7.61
CA ILE A 31 -3.62 -7.43 -7.30
C ILE A 31 -3.37 -8.25 -8.57
N ASP A 32 -4.00 -7.89 -9.68
CA ASP A 32 -3.86 -8.57 -10.97
C ASP A 32 -2.45 -8.38 -11.55
N ARG A 33 -1.91 -7.16 -11.49
CA ARG A 33 -0.52 -6.89 -11.91
C ARG A 33 0.49 -7.70 -11.10
N ILE A 34 0.33 -7.75 -9.79
CA ILE A 34 1.19 -8.56 -8.90
C ILE A 34 1.05 -10.04 -9.27
N SER A 35 -0.18 -10.53 -9.44
CA SER A 35 -0.45 -11.93 -9.77
C SER A 35 0.14 -12.31 -11.13
N SER A 36 0.03 -11.45 -12.13
CA SER A 36 0.61 -11.65 -13.46
C SER A 36 2.14 -11.74 -13.42
N ARG A 37 2.81 -10.86 -12.67
CA ARG A 37 4.27 -10.92 -12.48
C ARG A 37 4.70 -12.21 -11.78
N LEU A 38 4.00 -12.59 -10.71
CA LEU A 38 4.27 -13.82 -9.97
C LEU A 38 4.07 -15.07 -10.84
N ALA A 39 3.01 -15.11 -11.65
CA ALA A 39 2.75 -16.19 -12.59
C ALA A 39 3.85 -16.30 -13.65
N GLY A 40 4.32 -15.17 -14.20
CA GLY A 40 5.44 -15.17 -15.15
C GLY A 40 6.74 -15.74 -14.56
N TRP A 41 7.02 -15.48 -13.28
CA TRP A 41 8.22 -15.99 -12.62
C TRP A 41 8.11 -17.45 -12.16
N HIS A 42 6.90 -17.98 -12.07
CA HIS A 42 6.67 -19.37 -11.69
C HIS A 42 7.32 -20.37 -12.67
N PHE A 43 7.51 -19.98 -13.93
CA PHE A 43 8.15 -20.84 -14.93
C PHE A 43 9.69 -20.84 -14.86
N LEU A 44 10.30 -19.90 -14.13
CA LEU A 44 11.75 -19.69 -14.13
C LEU A 44 12.52 -20.59 -13.14
N ASN A 45 11.85 -21.50 -12.42
CA ASN A 45 12.45 -22.43 -11.43
C ASN A 45 13.53 -21.80 -10.54
N LEU A 46 13.21 -20.63 -9.97
CA LEU A 46 14.15 -19.82 -9.22
C LEU A 46 14.50 -20.42 -7.87
N SER A 47 15.74 -20.20 -7.42
CA SER A 47 16.19 -20.46 -6.05
C SER A 47 15.46 -19.54 -5.05
N LEU A 48 15.46 -19.91 -3.77
CA LEU A 48 14.85 -19.09 -2.70
C LEU A 48 15.45 -17.67 -2.65
N ALA A 49 16.76 -17.56 -2.84
CA ALA A 49 17.46 -16.28 -2.91
C ALA A 49 17.00 -15.45 -4.12
N GLY A 50 16.86 -16.07 -5.30
CA GLY A 50 16.36 -15.41 -6.51
C GLY A 50 14.93 -14.89 -6.34
N ARG A 51 14.04 -15.71 -5.77
CA ARG A 51 12.65 -15.30 -5.46
C ARG A 51 12.62 -14.13 -4.48
N THR A 52 13.43 -14.19 -3.43
CA THR A 52 13.55 -13.11 -2.44
C THR A 52 13.99 -11.80 -3.11
N GLN A 53 14.97 -11.87 -4.01
CA GLN A 53 15.47 -10.69 -4.71
C GLN A 53 14.40 -10.07 -5.63
N LEU A 54 13.64 -10.88 -6.38
CA LEU A 54 12.55 -10.38 -7.23
C LEU A 54 11.42 -9.73 -6.42
N LEU A 55 11.08 -10.31 -5.25
CA LEU A 55 10.11 -9.71 -4.34
C LEU A 55 10.58 -8.33 -3.87
N LYS A 56 11.86 -8.21 -3.49
CA LYS A 56 12.46 -6.97 -2.98
C LYS A 56 12.65 -5.87 -4.02
N SER A 57 12.93 -6.22 -5.27
CA SER A 57 13.18 -5.22 -6.32
C SER A 57 11.87 -4.86 -7.03
N VAL A 58 11.22 -5.85 -7.64
CA VAL A 58 10.11 -5.62 -8.55
C VAL A 58 8.78 -5.50 -7.82
N LEU A 59 8.45 -6.43 -6.92
CA LEU A 59 7.16 -6.29 -6.22
C LEU A 59 7.16 -5.15 -5.20
N SER A 60 8.30 -4.85 -4.59
CA SER A 60 8.42 -3.68 -3.71
C SER A 60 8.12 -2.37 -4.42
N SER A 61 8.66 -2.15 -5.62
CA SER A 61 8.36 -0.93 -6.38
C SER A 61 6.89 -0.85 -6.79
N LEU A 62 6.28 -1.96 -7.19
CA LEU A 62 4.89 -1.99 -7.64
C LEU A 62 3.88 -1.61 -6.55
N HIS A 63 3.98 -2.20 -5.35
CA HIS A 63 3.09 -1.84 -4.26
C HIS A 63 3.46 -0.49 -3.63
N MET A 64 4.74 -0.11 -3.61
CA MET A 64 5.18 1.19 -3.11
C MET A 64 4.55 2.35 -3.90
N TYR A 65 4.41 2.20 -5.23
CA TYR A 65 3.75 3.20 -6.05
C TYR A 65 2.31 3.47 -5.57
N TRP A 66 1.51 2.43 -5.37
CA TRP A 66 0.13 2.56 -4.88
C TRP A 66 0.06 3.04 -3.43
N SER A 67 0.93 2.49 -2.57
CA SER A 67 1.05 2.90 -1.17
C SER A 67 1.52 4.34 -0.99
N SER A 68 2.13 4.96 -2.01
CA SER A 68 2.54 6.35 -1.96
C SER A 68 1.40 7.33 -2.22
N VAL A 69 0.30 6.89 -2.84
CA VAL A 69 -0.83 7.74 -3.20
C VAL A 69 -2.03 7.48 -2.28
N PHE A 70 -2.27 6.23 -1.89
CA PHE A 70 -3.44 5.86 -1.10
C PHE A 70 -3.10 5.16 0.22
N ILE A 71 -4.04 5.27 1.15
CA ILE A 71 -4.15 4.35 2.29
C ILE A 71 -4.77 3.06 1.76
N LEU A 72 -4.00 1.96 1.76
CA LEU A 72 -4.48 0.68 1.26
C LEU A 72 -5.35 -0.02 2.32
N PRO A 73 -6.51 -0.59 1.93
CA PRO A 73 -7.30 -1.41 2.85
C PRO A 73 -6.50 -2.61 3.36
N LYS A 74 -6.61 -2.91 4.66
CA LYS A 74 -5.92 -4.06 5.29
C LYS A 74 -6.21 -5.39 4.58
N ALA A 75 -7.42 -5.55 4.04
CA ALA A 75 -7.80 -6.72 3.25
C ALA A 75 -6.93 -6.90 2.01
N VAL A 76 -6.69 -5.82 1.26
CA VAL A 76 -5.85 -5.82 0.05
C VAL A 76 -4.39 -6.13 0.41
N ILE A 77 -3.89 -5.50 1.48
CA ILE A 77 -2.53 -5.75 1.99
C ILE A 77 -2.36 -7.24 2.31
N LYS A 78 -3.32 -7.84 3.01
CA LYS A 78 -3.30 -9.27 3.35
C LYS A 78 -3.28 -10.17 2.12
N VAL A 79 -4.04 -9.83 1.08
CA VAL A 79 -4.05 -10.56 -0.20
C VAL A 79 -2.69 -10.47 -0.89
N ILE A 80 -2.10 -9.27 -0.95
CA ILE A 80 -0.79 -9.05 -1.56
C ILE A 80 0.30 -9.82 -0.82
N GLU A 81 0.40 -9.66 0.50
CA GLU A 81 1.39 -10.36 1.32
C GLU A 81 1.20 -11.88 1.27
N GLY A 82 -0.05 -12.36 1.21
CA GLY A 82 -0.36 -13.77 1.00
C GLY A 82 0.18 -14.33 -0.33
N LYS A 83 0.04 -13.57 -1.42
CA LYS A 83 0.59 -13.94 -2.74
C LYS A 83 2.13 -13.93 -2.73
N MET A 84 2.75 -12.92 -2.12
CA MET A 84 4.21 -12.85 -1.97
C MET A 84 4.75 -14.03 -1.14
N ARG A 85 4.08 -14.35 -0.03
CA ARG A 85 4.41 -15.49 0.84
C ARG A 85 4.32 -16.81 0.09
N THR A 86 3.24 -16.98 -0.68
CA THR A 86 3.03 -18.20 -1.48
C THR A 86 4.13 -18.35 -2.52
N PHE A 87 4.46 -17.28 -3.25
CA PHE A 87 5.54 -17.31 -4.23
C PHE A 87 6.91 -17.61 -3.60
N LEU A 88 7.23 -16.99 -2.46
CA LEU A 88 8.51 -17.20 -1.78
C LEU A 88 8.72 -18.68 -1.43
N TRP A 89 7.73 -19.29 -0.75
CA TRP A 89 7.87 -20.63 -0.18
C TRP A 89 7.51 -21.75 -1.15
N LYS A 90 6.42 -21.60 -1.92
CA LYS A 90 5.98 -22.64 -2.87
C LYS A 90 6.71 -22.54 -4.21
N GLY A 91 6.99 -21.32 -4.68
CA GLY A 91 7.58 -21.10 -6.00
C GLY A 91 6.79 -21.80 -7.09
N SER A 92 7.49 -22.58 -7.92
CA SER A 92 6.92 -23.37 -9.01
C SER A 92 6.17 -24.64 -8.56
N SER A 93 6.31 -25.01 -7.28
CA SER A 93 5.73 -26.24 -6.75
C SER A 93 4.29 -26.01 -6.30
N ARG A 94 3.43 -26.99 -6.58
CA ARG A 94 2.06 -27.04 -6.03
C ARG A 94 2.05 -27.37 -4.54
N THR A 95 3.14 -27.97 -4.05
CA THR A 95 3.31 -28.41 -2.66
C THR A 95 4.39 -27.59 -1.96
N GLY A 96 4.15 -27.20 -0.70
CA GLY A 96 5.09 -26.42 0.08
C GLY A 96 4.40 -25.62 1.17
N TYR A 97 4.98 -25.62 2.37
CA TYR A 97 4.48 -24.87 3.52
C TYR A 97 5.43 -23.71 3.83
N ALA A 98 4.88 -22.64 4.38
CA ALA A 98 5.69 -21.51 4.81
C ALA A 98 6.50 -21.90 6.05
N LYS A 99 7.82 -22.00 5.89
CA LYS A 99 8.74 -22.39 6.97
C LYS A 99 8.83 -21.35 8.08
N VAL A 100 8.67 -20.07 7.73
CA VAL A 100 8.80 -18.94 8.64
C VAL A 100 7.56 -18.05 8.52
N SER A 101 7.18 -17.42 9.63
CA SER A 101 6.07 -16.45 9.65
C SER A 101 6.42 -15.23 8.81
N TRP A 102 5.41 -14.61 8.18
CA TRP A 102 5.65 -13.46 7.30
C TRP A 102 6.27 -12.26 8.05
N GLY A 103 5.88 -12.05 9.31
CA GLY A 103 6.47 -11.01 10.15
C GLY A 103 7.99 -11.17 10.35
N GLN A 104 8.46 -12.40 10.58
CA GLN A 104 9.90 -12.68 10.72
C GLN A 104 10.64 -12.56 9.37
N VAL A 105 10.00 -12.98 8.27
CA VAL A 105 10.54 -12.76 6.91
C VAL A 105 10.75 -11.27 6.63
N CYS A 106 9.86 -10.42 7.11
CA CYS A 106 9.90 -8.98 6.88
C CYS A 106 10.94 -8.22 7.72
N LYS A 107 11.52 -8.86 8.74
CA LYS A 107 12.56 -8.24 9.56
C LYS A 107 13.84 -7.95 8.75
N PRO A 108 14.64 -6.96 9.17
CA PRO A 108 15.96 -6.72 8.60
C PRO A 108 16.87 -7.95 8.73
N LYS A 109 17.91 -8.02 7.89
CA LYS A 109 18.81 -9.20 7.85
C LYS A 109 19.60 -9.34 9.14
N GLU A 110 19.90 -8.20 9.75
CA GLU A 110 20.60 -8.01 11.01
C GLU A 110 19.82 -8.65 12.18
N GLU A 111 18.48 -8.70 12.06
CA GLU A 111 17.59 -9.37 13.03
C GLU A 111 17.22 -10.80 12.61
N GLY A 112 17.94 -11.40 11.66
CA GLY A 112 17.69 -12.76 11.16
C GLY A 112 16.51 -12.89 10.19
N GLY A 113 15.96 -11.77 9.72
CA GLY A 113 14.92 -11.77 8.69
C GLY A 113 15.47 -11.85 7.27
N LEU A 114 14.57 -11.88 6.29
CA LEU A 114 14.97 -11.83 4.86
C LEU A 114 15.09 -10.41 4.34
N GLY A 115 14.71 -9.38 5.10
CA GLY A 115 14.77 -7.97 4.71
C GLY A 115 13.77 -7.58 3.64
N ILE A 116 12.62 -8.26 3.57
CA ILE A 116 11.50 -7.90 2.67
C ILE A 116 10.63 -6.87 3.38
N ARG A 117 10.38 -5.71 2.78
CA ARG A 117 9.53 -4.70 3.43
C ARG A 117 8.08 -5.18 3.52
N SER A 118 7.49 -5.12 4.71
CA SER A 118 6.05 -5.34 4.88
C SER A 118 5.27 -4.22 4.19
N VAL A 119 4.23 -4.62 3.43
CA VAL A 119 3.38 -3.69 2.69
C VAL A 119 2.62 -2.79 3.66
N LEU A 120 2.23 -3.34 4.82
CA LEU A 120 1.55 -2.60 5.89
C LEU A 120 2.42 -1.47 6.44
N HIS A 121 3.62 -1.81 6.91
CA HIS A 121 4.53 -0.83 7.50
C HIS A 121 4.97 0.23 6.48
N LEU A 122 5.19 -0.17 5.22
CA LEU A 122 5.54 0.78 4.17
C LEU A 122 4.39 1.75 3.89
N ASN A 123 3.15 1.26 3.83
CA ASN A 123 1.99 2.14 3.61
C ASN A 123 1.81 3.11 4.79
N GLN A 124 1.92 2.64 6.03
CA GLN A 124 1.86 3.50 7.22
C GLN A 124 2.97 4.57 7.21
N ALA A 125 4.20 4.18 6.91
CA ALA A 125 5.33 5.11 6.86
C ALA A 125 5.17 6.16 5.75
N LEU A 126 4.67 5.77 4.56
CA LEU A 126 4.42 6.71 3.46
C LEU A 126 3.27 7.67 3.78
N MET A 127 2.22 7.19 4.46
CA MET A 127 1.14 8.05 4.92
C MET A 127 1.61 9.03 5.99
N LEU A 128 2.44 8.57 6.93
CA LEU A 128 3.06 9.44 7.93
C LEU A 128 3.94 10.51 7.28
N LYS A 129 4.69 10.18 6.24
CA LYS A 129 5.49 11.14 5.47
C LYS A 129 4.62 12.25 4.85
N HIS A 130 3.42 11.93 4.37
CA HIS A 130 2.48 12.95 3.88
C HIS A 130 1.91 13.82 4.99
N VAL A 131 1.55 13.22 6.13
CA VAL A 131 1.11 13.97 7.31
C VAL A 131 2.21 14.93 7.77
N TRP A 132 3.45 14.45 7.84
CA TRP A 132 4.61 15.27 8.21
C TRP A 132 4.79 16.48 7.28
N ARG A 133 4.65 16.29 5.97
CA ARG A 133 4.71 17.40 4.99
C ARG A 133 3.61 18.43 5.17
N ILE A 134 2.41 17.99 5.57
CA ILE A 134 1.31 18.91 5.88
C ILE A 134 1.65 19.72 7.13
N LEU A 135 2.18 19.07 8.17
CA LEU A 135 2.54 19.73 9.44
C LEU A 135 3.67 20.75 9.27
N GLN A 136 4.62 20.47 8.38
CA GLN A 136 5.72 21.39 8.06
C GLN A 136 5.32 22.49 7.07
N GLU A 137 4.05 22.52 6.65
CA GLU A 137 3.51 23.49 5.68
C GLU A 137 4.40 23.70 4.46
N ASP A 138 4.90 22.60 3.88
CA ASP A 138 5.89 22.64 2.80
C ASP A 138 5.43 23.53 1.63
N PRO A 139 6.06 24.71 1.43
CA PRO A 139 5.60 25.71 0.46
C PRO A 139 5.86 25.30 -0.99
N HIS A 140 6.72 24.29 -1.22
CA HIS A 140 7.02 23.79 -2.56
C HIS A 140 6.04 22.72 -3.04
N SER A 141 5.21 22.19 -2.15
CA SER A 141 4.23 21.17 -2.49
C SER A 141 2.88 21.81 -2.80
N ILE A 142 2.53 21.85 -4.10
CA ILE A 142 1.21 22.30 -4.58
C ILE A 142 0.09 21.52 -3.90
N TRP A 143 0.30 20.23 -3.63
CA TRP A 143 -0.66 19.41 -2.91
C TRP A 143 -0.84 19.87 -1.45
N VAL A 144 0.24 20.18 -0.73
CA VAL A 144 0.14 20.70 0.65
C VAL A 144 -0.56 22.06 0.65
N ALA A 145 -0.17 22.98 -0.24
CA ALA A 145 -0.82 24.28 -0.40
C ALA A 145 -2.32 24.15 -0.70
N TRP A 146 -2.71 23.21 -1.59
CA TRP A 146 -4.10 22.91 -1.89
C TRP A 146 -4.85 22.35 -0.67
N VAL A 147 -4.25 21.39 0.06
CA VAL A 147 -4.84 20.79 1.27
C VAL A 147 -5.05 21.84 2.35
N LEU A 148 -4.05 22.69 2.63
CA LEU A 148 -4.15 23.77 3.64
C LEU A 148 -5.25 24.76 3.26
N ARG A 149 -5.30 25.18 1.99
CA ARG A 149 -6.32 26.11 1.47
C ARG A 149 -7.75 25.56 1.57
N HIS A 150 -7.95 24.27 1.29
CA HIS A 150 -9.29 23.64 1.32
C HIS A 150 -9.69 23.14 2.71
N ARG A 151 -8.76 22.69 3.56
CA ARG A 151 -9.06 22.22 4.92
C ARG A 151 -9.38 23.35 5.90
N LEU A 152 -8.89 24.57 5.69
CA LEU A 152 -9.29 25.75 6.49
C LEU A 152 -10.79 26.09 6.34
N ARG A 153 -11.46 25.61 5.28
CA ARG A 153 -12.91 25.76 5.10
C ARG A 153 -13.75 24.76 5.93
N ILE A 154 -13.16 23.65 6.38
CA ILE A 154 -13.82 22.63 7.21
C ILE A 154 -13.75 22.99 8.72
N ARG A 155 -12.99 24.04 9.08
CA ARG A 155 -12.82 24.57 10.45
C ARG A 155 -14.02 25.41 10.94
N GLN A 156 -15.23 25.21 10.41
CA GLN A 156 -16.48 25.65 11.05
C GLN A 156 -17.22 24.49 11.76
N SER A 157 -16.67 23.27 11.77
CA SER A 157 -17.29 22.12 12.45
C SER A 157 -16.23 21.19 13.04
N GLY A 158 -15.36 21.74 13.90
CA GLY A 158 -14.05 21.18 14.25
C GLY A 158 -13.96 20.26 15.47
N HIS A 159 -15.02 19.61 15.96
CA HIS A 159 -14.91 18.81 17.20
C HIS A 159 -14.99 17.28 17.04
N ILE A 160 -15.41 16.74 15.89
CA ILE A 160 -15.76 15.31 15.76
C ILE A 160 -14.68 14.47 15.06
N ILE A 161 -13.85 15.07 14.21
CA ILE A 161 -12.95 14.31 13.30
C ILE A 161 -11.64 13.89 13.99
N LEU A 162 -11.16 14.68 14.96
CA LEU A 162 -9.91 14.40 15.68
C LEU A 162 -10.03 13.18 16.61
N LEU A 163 -11.19 12.97 17.23
CA LEU A 163 -11.46 11.79 18.07
C LEU A 163 -11.56 10.49 17.26
N ARG A 164 -11.97 10.54 15.98
CA ARG A 164 -12.08 9.34 15.12
C ARG A 164 -10.77 8.90 14.47
N LEU A 165 -9.79 9.78 14.32
CA LEU A 165 -8.51 9.45 13.66
C LEU A 165 -7.43 8.94 14.62
N LEU A 166 -7.61 9.12 15.94
CA LEU A 166 -6.62 8.76 16.95
C LEU A 166 -7.00 7.55 17.84
N GLY A 167 -8.16 6.92 17.62
CA GLY A 167 -8.43 5.59 18.17
C GLY A 167 -8.38 5.50 19.71
N ALA A 168 -9.17 6.31 20.40
CA ALA A 168 -9.48 6.09 21.81
C ALA A 168 -10.93 5.60 21.96
N GLY A 169 -11.10 4.29 22.29
CA GLY A 169 -12.20 3.60 23.00
C GLY A 169 -13.64 3.76 22.48
N GLU A 170 -14.52 2.75 22.44
CA GLU A 170 -14.78 1.63 23.36
C GLU A 170 -15.29 0.41 22.55
N ASN A 171 -14.74 -0.81 22.73
CA ASN A 171 -15.09 -1.83 23.73
C ASN A 171 -16.51 -2.43 23.62
N TYR A 172 -16.55 -3.75 23.38
CA TYR A 172 -17.52 -4.76 23.81
C TYR A 172 -19.04 -4.44 23.79
N SER A 173 -19.78 -5.10 22.89
CA SER A 173 -21.00 -5.82 23.26
C SER A 173 -21.53 -6.75 22.17
N LYS A 174 -21.70 -8.01 22.60
CA LYS A 174 -22.34 -9.19 21.99
C LYS A 174 -21.55 -9.99 20.96
#